data_AF-A0A661JIS4-F1
#
_entry.id   AF-A0A661JIS4-F1
#
_cell.length_a   1.000
_cell.length_b   1.000
_cell.length_c   1.000
_cell.angle_alpha   90.00
_cell.angle_beta   90.00
_cell.angle_gamma   90.00
#
_symmetry.space_group_name_H-M   'P 1'
#
loop_
_entity.id
_entity.type
_entity.pdbx_description
1 polymer ?
#
loop_
_entity_poly.entity_id
_entity_poly.type
_entity_poly.pdbx_seq_one_letter_code
_entity_poly.pdbx_strand_id
1 'polypeptide(L)'
;RFYRKPGILKKLTEKALIRPKSVELIALLKTGHLDYAFEYRSVAVQHGLKYLELPREIDLRDPSLNSYYRQASIRLRGKRPGEYITVRGKAISYGVTLLKGAPHRALAEDFMRFLLSPEGGLKVLEDCGQRPIIPPRVIRARAR
;
A
#
# COMPACT_ATOMS: atom_id res chain seq x y z
N ARG A 1 -18.00 1.71 12.29
CA ARG A 1 -18.69 0.43 11.97
C ARG A 1 -17.99 -0.76 12.61
N PHE A 2 -16.77 -1.12 12.19
CA PHE A 2 -16.05 -2.31 12.68
C PHE A 2 -15.97 -2.40 14.22
N TYR A 3 -15.38 -1.38 14.87
CA TYR A 3 -15.22 -1.36 16.34
C TYR A 3 -16.49 -1.02 17.13
N ARG A 4 -17.62 -0.74 16.47
CA ARG A 4 -18.88 -0.29 17.12
C ARG A 4 -18.69 0.86 18.14
N LYS A 5 -17.67 1.71 17.96
CA LYS A 5 -17.42 2.91 18.77
C LYS A 5 -17.87 4.17 18.01
N PRO A 6 -19.03 4.77 18.36
CA PRO A 6 -19.48 6.02 17.76
C PRO A 6 -18.44 7.13 17.95
N GLY A 7 -18.30 8.02 16.95
CA GLY A 7 -17.39 9.16 17.03
C GLY A 7 -15.89 8.84 16.97
N ILE A 8 -15.49 7.57 16.83
CA ILE A 8 -14.07 7.17 16.80
C ILE A 8 -13.28 7.90 15.71
N LEU A 9 -13.85 8.08 14.52
CA LEU A 9 -13.18 8.78 13.42
C LEU A 9 -12.88 10.23 13.81
N LYS A 10 -13.89 10.95 14.34
CA LYS A 10 -13.73 12.35 14.78
C LYS A 10 -12.60 12.47 15.80
N LYS A 11 -12.57 11.59 16.81
CA LYS A 11 -11.53 11.56 17.83
C LYS A 11 -10.13 11.31 17.27
N LEU A 12 -10.01 10.42 16.27
CA LEU A 12 -8.73 10.13 15.62
C LEU A 12 -8.27 11.28 14.72
N THR A 13 -9.19 12.02 14.10
CA THR A 13 -8.86 13.06 13.12
C THR A 13 -8.73 14.46 13.69
N GLU A 14 -9.27 14.72 14.89
CA GLU A 14 -9.30 16.06 15.50
C GLU A 14 -7.92 16.70 15.67
N LYS A 15 -6.90 15.88 15.95
CA LYS A 15 -5.50 16.29 16.09
C LYS A 15 -4.60 15.68 15.00
N ALA A 16 -5.19 15.23 13.89
CA ALA A 16 -4.42 14.56 12.85
C ALA A 16 -3.46 15.52 12.16
N LEU A 17 -2.19 15.13 12.12
CA LEU A 17 -1.16 15.81 11.36
C LEU A 17 -1.09 15.18 9.96
N ILE A 18 -1.30 16.01 8.93
CA ILE A 18 -1.29 15.57 7.53
C ILE A 18 0.04 16.00 6.88
N ARG A 19 0.65 15.09 6.12
CA ARG A 19 1.82 15.34 5.28
C ARG A 19 1.56 14.84 3.85
N PRO A 20 2.24 15.41 2.83
CA PRO A 20 2.10 14.97 1.44
C PRO A 20 2.42 13.48 1.25
N LYS A 21 3.44 12.96 1.95
CA LYS A 21 3.84 11.55 1.89
C LYS A 21 3.93 10.94 3.28
N SER A 22 3.54 9.67 3.39
CA SER A 22 3.48 8.94 4.67
C SER A 22 4.87 8.77 5.32
N VAL A 23 5.92 8.60 4.49
CA VAL A 23 7.32 8.50 4.95
C VAL A 23 7.82 9.73 5.71
N GLU A 24 7.21 10.90 5.49
CA GLU A 24 7.56 12.12 6.22
C GLU A 24 7.13 12.08 7.70
N LEU A 25 6.19 11.18 8.05
CA LEU A 25 5.74 10.98 9.43
C LEU A 25 6.78 10.23 10.27
N ILE A 26 7.72 9.51 9.63
CA ILE A 26 8.71 8.66 10.31
C ILE A 26 9.60 9.48 11.25
N ALA A 27 10.08 10.64 10.81
CA ALA A 27 10.92 11.51 11.65
C ALA A 27 10.15 12.00 12.89
N LEU A 28 8.86 12.29 12.75
CA LEU A 28 8.00 12.74 13.85
C LEU A 28 7.75 11.61 14.86
N LEU A 29 7.56 10.38 14.40
CA LEU A 29 7.46 9.20 15.26
C LEU A 29 8.75 8.98 16.06
N LYS A 30 9.92 9.05 15.40
CA LYS A 30 11.21 8.81 16.05
C LYS A 30 11.59 9.88 17.07
N THR A 31 11.17 11.12 16.84
CA THR A 31 11.42 12.24 17.74
C THR A 31 10.37 12.40 18.84
N GLY A 32 9.30 11.59 18.83
CA GLY A 32 8.21 11.68 19.81
C GLY A 32 7.25 12.85 19.59
N HIS A 33 7.39 13.60 18.48
CA HIS A 33 6.44 14.65 18.10
C HIS A 33 5.12 14.10 17.54
N LEU A 34 5.08 12.80 17.22
CA LEU A 34 3.88 12.09 16.81
C LEU A 34 3.82 10.75 17.57
N ASP A 35 2.69 10.47 18.21
CA ASP A 35 2.52 9.23 18.98
C ASP A 35 2.22 8.02 18.09
N TYR A 36 1.39 8.20 17.05
CA TYR A 36 0.94 7.15 16.15
C TYR A 36 0.79 7.67 14.72
N ALA A 37 1.08 6.81 13.74
CA ALA A 37 0.78 7.05 12.33
C ALA A 37 0.11 5.81 11.71
N PHE A 38 -0.73 6.03 10.70
CA PHE A 38 -1.16 4.96 9.81
C PHE A 38 -0.10 4.78 8.73
N GLU A 39 0.55 3.62 8.69
CA GLU A 39 1.59 3.30 7.72
C GLU A 39 1.57 1.83 7.30
N TYR A 40 2.22 1.52 6.18
CA TYR A 40 2.46 0.15 5.76
C TYR A 40 3.43 -0.54 6.73
N ARG A 41 3.16 -1.82 7.02
CA ARG A 41 4.02 -2.65 7.88
C ARG A 41 5.47 -2.69 7.38
N SER A 42 5.68 -2.75 6.07
CA SER A 42 7.02 -2.76 5.48
C SER A 42 7.85 -1.54 5.85
N VAL A 43 7.22 -0.35 5.86
CA VAL A 43 7.88 0.90 6.29
C VAL A 43 8.26 0.82 7.76
N ALA A 44 7.37 0.32 8.62
CA ALA A 44 7.68 0.13 10.03
C ALA A 44 8.88 -0.83 10.23
N VAL A 45 8.91 -1.96 9.51
CA VAL A 45 10.02 -2.93 9.55
C VAL A 45 11.33 -2.29 9.09
N GLN A 46 11.33 -1.63 7.94
CA GLN A 46 12.53 -1.00 7.36
C GLN A 46 13.13 0.09 8.24
N HIS A 47 12.31 0.76 9.05
CA HIS A 47 12.75 1.85 9.93
C HIS A 47 12.89 1.46 11.41
N GLY A 48 12.70 0.18 11.75
CA GLY A 48 12.79 -0.33 13.12
C GLY A 48 11.72 0.23 14.06
N LEU A 49 10.56 0.60 13.54
CA LEU A 49 9.46 1.17 14.32
C LEU A 49 8.65 0.06 14.98
N LYS A 50 8.15 0.33 16.19
CA LYS A 50 7.10 -0.50 16.82
C LYS A 50 5.78 -0.27 16.08
N TYR A 51 4.96 -1.32 15.98
CA TYR A 51 3.65 -1.24 15.33
C TYR A 51 2.62 -2.12 16.03
N LEU A 52 1.35 -1.77 15.83
CA LEU A 52 0.20 -2.57 16.22
C LEU A 52 -0.40 -3.19 14.95
N GLU A 53 -0.69 -4.49 14.99
CA GLU A 53 -1.42 -5.12 13.89
C GLU A 53 -2.91 -4.79 14.00
N LEU A 54 -3.46 -4.26 12.91
CA LEU A 54 -4.90 -4.10 12.76
C LEU A 54 -5.54 -5.42 12.29
N PRO A 55 -6.82 -5.68 12.59
CA PRO A 55 -7.53 -6.84 12.07
C PRO A 55 -7.56 -6.86 10.54
N ARG A 56 -7.49 -8.07 9.96
CA ARG A 56 -7.48 -8.27 8.50
C ARG A 56 -8.66 -7.64 7.78
N GLU A 57 -9.80 -7.47 8.47
CA GLU A 57 -11.02 -6.86 7.95
C GLU A 57 -10.84 -5.36 7.65
N ILE A 58 -9.85 -4.69 8.24
CA ILE A 58 -9.67 -3.24 8.12
C ILE A 58 -8.26 -2.80 7.70
N ASP A 59 -7.30 -3.71 7.61
CA ASP A 59 -5.90 -3.39 7.24
C ASP A 59 -5.57 -3.54 5.75
N LEU A 60 -6.53 -4.02 4.95
CA LEU A 60 -6.42 -4.21 3.51
C LEU A 60 -5.35 -5.26 3.09
N ARG A 61 -4.99 -6.22 3.95
CA ARG A 61 -3.98 -7.24 3.63
C ARG A 61 -4.51 -8.45 2.85
N ASP A 62 -5.80 -8.77 2.94
CA ASP A 62 -6.35 -10.08 2.51
C ASP A 62 -7.27 -9.94 1.27
N PRO A 63 -6.85 -10.38 0.07
CA PRO A 63 -7.67 -10.30 -1.14
C PRO A 63 -9.02 -11.02 -1.07
N SER A 64 -9.19 -12.02 -0.19
CA SER A 64 -10.49 -12.70 0.02
C SER A 64 -11.55 -11.76 0.62
N LEU A 65 -11.12 -10.68 1.26
CA LEU A 65 -11.98 -9.67 1.89
C LEU A 65 -12.27 -8.47 0.98
N ASN A 66 -11.92 -8.52 -0.31
CA ASN A 66 -12.16 -7.43 -1.25
C ASN A 66 -13.62 -6.96 -1.29
N SER A 67 -14.60 -7.88 -1.19
CA SER A 67 -16.02 -7.51 -1.11
C SER A 67 -16.35 -6.70 0.15
N TYR A 68 -15.67 -7.00 1.26
CA TYR A 68 -15.80 -6.25 2.51
C TYR A 68 -15.13 -4.88 2.40
N TYR A 69 -13.89 -4.81 1.91
CA TYR A 69 -13.15 -3.56 1.77
C TYR A 69 -13.87 -2.54 0.86
N ARG A 70 -14.56 -3.02 -0.19
CA ARG A 70 -15.31 -2.16 -1.13
C ARG A 70 -16.47 -1.39 -0.50
N GLN A 71 -16.84 -1.71 0.73
CA GLN A 71 -17.85 -0.99 1.50
C GLN A 71 -17.35 0.40 1.94
N ALA A 72 -16.03 0.61 2.00
CA ALA A 72 -15.43 1.92 2.16
C ALA A 72 -15.03 2.51 0.81
N SER A 73 -15.28 3.80 0.62
CA SER A 73 -14.84 4.54 -0.56
C SER A 73 -14.53 5.99 -0.22
N ILE A 74 -13.57 6.55 -0.94
CA ILE A 74 -13.20 7.96 -0.85
C ILE A 74 -13.34 8.61 -2.23
N ARG A 75 -13.75 9.87 -2.24
CA ARG A 75 -13.83 10.69 -3.45
C ARG A 75 -12.61 11.59 -3.50
N LEU A 76 -11.78 11.40 -4.52
CA LEU A 76 -10.56 12.18 -4.75
C LEU A 76 -10.76 13.12 -5.92
N ARG A 77 -10.01 14.23 -5.94
CA ARG A 77 -9.96 15.10 -7.13
C ARG A 77 -9.29 14.34 -8.28
N GLY A 78 -9.87 14.46 -9.47
CA GLY A 78 -9.35 13.90 -10.71
C GLY A 78 -8.26 14.77 -11.33
N LYS A 79 -7.90 14.48 -12.58
CA LYS A 79 -6.79 15.17 -13.27
C LYS A 79 -7.14 16.61 -13.68
N ARG A 80 -8.42 16.91 -13.85
CA ARG A 80 -8.92 18.21 -14.30
C ARG A 80 -9.74 18.90 -13.19
N PRO A 81 -9.77 20.24 -13.15
CA PRO A 81 -10.66 20.98 -12.26
C PRO A 81 -12.10 20.48 -12.39
N GLY A 82 -12.77 20.26 -11.27
CA GLY A 82 -14.15 19.73 -11.24
C GLY A 82 -14.28 18.21 -11.45
N GLU A 83 -13.23 17.52 -11.90
CA GLU A 83 -13.23 16.06 -12.03
C GLU A 83 -13.04 15.38 -10.67
N TYR A 84 -13.74 14.27 -10.44
CA TYR A 84 -13.59 13.45 -9.25
C TYR A 84 -13.51 11.98 -9.61
N ILE A 85 -12.66 11.25 -8.91
CA ILE A 85 -12.58 9.79 -8.99
C ILE A 85 -13.04 9.18 -7.66
N THR A 86 -13.78 8.09 -7.73
CA THR A 86 -14.14 7.31 -6.54
C THR A 86 -13.19 6.14 -6.41
N VAL A 87 -12.41 6.11 -5.34
CA VAL A 87 -11.56 4.98 -4.99
C VAL A 87 -12.29 4.14 -3.95
N ARG A 88 -12.43 2.84 -4.22
CA ARG A 88 -13.04 1.87 -3.30
C ARG A 88 -11.94 1.05 -2.64
N GLY A 89 -12.16 0.69 -1.37
CA GLY A 89 -11.24 -0.18 -0.65
C GLY A 89 -11.05 -1.52 -1.37
N LYS A 90 -9.82 -1.97 -1.41
CA LYS A 90 -9.36 -3.25 -1.98
C LYS A 90 -8.07 -3.63 -1.27
N ALA A 91 -7.74 -4.93 -1.26
CA ALA A 91 -6.47 -5.39 -0.77
C ALA A 91 -5.31 -4.67 -1.48
N ILE A 92 -4.30 -4.29 -0.70
CA ILE A 92 -3.08 -3.65 -1.20
C ILE A 92 -2.27 -4.71 -1.93
N SER A 93 -1.93 -4.44 -3.19
CA SER A 93 -1.08 -5.31 -3.99
C SER A 93 -0.25 -4.46 -4.95
N TYR A 94 1.06 -4.66 -4.93
CA TYR A 94 1.96 -3.97 -5.84
C TYR A 94 1.96 -4.65 -7.21
N GLY A 95 1.94 -3.84 -8.26
CA GLY A 95 2.04 -4.28 -9.64
C GLY A 95 3.23 -3.62 -10.31
N VAL A 96 3.95 -4.39 -11.13
CA VAL A 96 5.04 -3.92 -11.99
C VAL A 96 4.75 -4.35 -13.42
N THR A 97 5.19 -3.57 -14.41
CA THR A 97 4.96 -3.86 -15.83
C THR A 97 6.15 -3.47 -16.68
N LEU A 98 6.29 -4.11 -17.84
CA LEU A 98 7.25 -3.73 -18.86
C LEU A 98 6.57 -2.81 -19.88
N LEU A 99 7.16 -1.63 -20.09
CA LEU A 99 6.64 -0.66 -21.05
C LEU A 99 6.82 -1.18 -22.48
N LYS A 100 5.81 -0.98 -23.34
CA LYS A 100 5.86 -1.43 -24.74
C LYS A 100 7.06 -0.86 -25.50
N GLY A 101 7.39 0.42 -25.26
CA GLY A 101 8.53 1.12 -25.85
C GLY A 101 9.70 1.31 -24.88
N ALA A 102 9.98 0.33 -24.01
CA ALA A 102 11.14 0.43 -23.11
C ALA A 102 12.45 0.55 -23.93
N PRO A 103 13.28 1.59 -23.72
CA PRO A 103 14.48 1.85 -24.54
C PRO A 103 15.54 0.74 -24.42
N HIS A 104 15.55 0.03 -23.28
CA HIS A 104 16.44 -1.10 -23.02
C HIS A 104 15.62 -2.33 -22.62
N ARG A 105 14.85 -2.85 -23.59
CA ARG A 105 13.90 -3.95 -23.33
C ARG A 105 14.56 -5.19 -22.72
N ALA A 106 15.71 -5.61 -23.23
CA ALA A 106 16.42 -6.79 -22.72
C ALA A 106 16.79 -6.63 -21.23
N LEU A 107 17.37 -5.48 -20.85
CA LEU A 107 17.71 -5.19 -19.44
C LEU A 107 16.46 -5.13 -18.55
N ALA A 108 15.34 -4.60 -19.07
CA ALA A 108 14.09 -4.61 -18.33
C ALA A 108 13.55 -6.03 -18.10
N GLU A 109 13.69 -6.93 -19.07
CA GLU A 109 13.33 -8.34 -18.92
C GLU A 109 14.23 -9.06 -17.91
N ASP A 110 15.54 -8.77 -17.91
CA ASP A 110 16.48 -9.33 -16.93
C ASP A 110 16.20 -8.82 -15.51
N PHE A 111 15.87 -7.54 -15.36
CA PHE A 111 15.41 -7.00 -14.07
C PHE A 111 14.12 -7.69 -13.60
N MET A 112 13.16 -7.92 -14.51
CA MET A 112 11.93 -8.63 -14.15
C MET A 112 12.20 -10.08 -13.73
N ARG A 113 13.14 -10.76 -14.39
CA ARG A 113 13.59 -12.11 -13.98
C ARG A 113 14.20 -12.08 -12.58
N PHE A 114 15.10 -11.13 -12.31
CA PHE A 114 15.68 -10.96 -10.98
C PHE A 114 14.62 -10.64 -9.91
N LEU A 115 13.75 -9.67 -10.18
CA LEU A 115 12.72 -9.21 -9.24
C LEU A 115 11.78 -10.34 -8.81
N LEU A 116 11.45 -11.24 -9.75
CA LEU A 116 10.53 -12.36 -9.53
C LEU A 116 11.23 -13.66 -9.10
N SER A 117 12.56 -13.66 -8.99
CA SER A 117 13.33 -14.82 -8.52
C SER A 117 13.11 -15.02 -7.02
N PRO A 118 12.82 -16.25 -6.54
CA PRO A 118 12.68 -16.53 -5.12
C PRO A 118 13.91 -16.13 -4.30
N GLU A 119 15.11 -16.43 -4.82
CA GLU A 119 16.41 -16.13 -4.18
C GLU A 119 16.90 -14.70 -4.45
N GLY A 120 16.21 -13.96 -5.33
CA GLY A 120 16.57 -12.61 -5.74
C GLY A 120 15.63 -11.57 -5.15
N GLY A 121 14.91 -10.85 -6.01
CA GLY A 121 14.07 -9.74 -5.59
C GLY A 121 12.93 -10.13 -4.64
N LEU A 122 12.36 -11.33 -4.74
CA LEU A 122 11.29 -11.75 -3.83
C LEU A 122 11.82 -11.91 -2.39
N LYS A 123 13.03 -12.46 -2.22
CA LYS A 123 13.70 -12.53 -0.93
C LYS A 123 13.97 -11.14 -0.36
N VAL A 124 14.48 -10.22 -1.18
CA VAL A 124 14.73 -8.83 -0.74
C VAL A 124 13.43 -8.16 -0.27
N LEU A 125 12.32 -8.35 -0.98
CA LEU A 125 11.02 -7.81 -0.58
C LEU A 125 10.56 -8.39 0.77
N GLU A 126 10.69 -9.71 0.95
CA GLU A 126 10.32 -10.37 2.20
C GLU A 126 11.16 -9.87 3.39
N ASP A 127 12.48 -9.80 3.21
CA ASP A 127 13.42 -9.28 4.22
C ASP A 127 13.11 -7.80 4.57
N CYS A 128 12.59 -7.03 3.60
CA CYS A 128 12.10 -5.65 3.79
C CYS A 128 10.64 -5.56 4.30
N GLY A 129 10.06 -6.66 4.79
CA GLY A 129 8.73 -6.71 5.40
C GLY A 129 7.56 -6.69 4.42
N GLN A 130 7.81 -6.91 3.12
CA GLN A 130 6.79 -7.02 2.08
C GLN A 130 6.65 -8.49 1.67
N ARG A 131 5.59 -9.15 2.13
CA ARG A 131 5.31 -10.54 1.77
C ARG A 131 4.94 -10.65 0.28
N PRO A 132 5.73 -11.37 -0.54
CA PRO A 132 5.42 -11.51 -1.94
C PRO A 132 4.21 -12.41 -2.19
N ILE A 133 3.55 -12.23 -3.35
CA ILE A 133 2.52 -13.16 -3.84
C ILE A 133 3.24 -14.23 -4.66
N ILE A 134 3.19 -15.48 -4.18
CA ILE A 134 3.87 -16.62 -4.83
C ILE A 134 2.81 -17.66 -5.25
N PRO A 135 2.75 -18.05 -6.54
CA PRO A 135 3.51 -17.47 -7.66
C PRO A 135 3.03 -16.04 -8.00
N PRO A 136 3.87 -15.21 -8.64
CA PRO A 136 3.47 -13.89 -9.12
C PRO A 136 2.25 -13.98 -10.04
N ARG A 137 1.29 -13.08 -9.85
CA ARG A 137 0.08 -13.03 -10.68
C ARG A 137 0.33 -12.23 -11.96
N VAL A 138 0.22 -12.89 -13.11
CA VAL A 138 0.31 -12.23 -14.41
C VAL A 138 -1.05 -11.68 -14.81
N ILE A 139 -1.16 -10.36 -14.90
CA ILE A 139 -2.37 -9.68 -15.42
C ILE A 139 -2.12 -9.31 -16.87
N ARG A 140 -2.75 -10.04 -17.79
CA ARG A 140 -2.73 -9.68 -19.22
C ARG A 140 -3.75 -8.59 -19.48
N ALA A 141 -3.29 -7.42 -19.92
CA ALA A 141 -4.19 -6.42 -20.48
C ALA A 141 -4.84 -7.03 -21.74
N ARG A 142 -6.18 -6.96 -21.85
CA ARG A 142 -6.84 -7.27 -23.13
C ARG A 142 -6.31 -6.27 -24.16
N ALA A 143 -5.90 -6.78 -25.32
CA ALA A 143 -5.55 -5.92 -26.44
C ALA A 143 -6.74 -4.98 -26.70
N ARG A 144 -6.47 -3.68 -26.78
CA ARG A 144 -7.43 -2.69 -27.26
C ARG A 144 -7.42 -2.73 -28.78
#